data_AF-A0A4Y2CS02-F1
#
_entry.id   AF-A0A4Y2CS02-F1
#
_cell.length_a   1.000
_cell.length_b   1.000
_cell.length_c   1.000
_cell.angle_alpha   90.00
_cell.angle_beta   90.00
_cell.angle_gamma   90.00
#
_symmetry.space_group_name_H-M   'P 1'
#
loop_
_entity.id
_entity.type
_entity.pdbx_description
1 polymer ?
#
loop_
_entity_poly.entity_id
_entity_poly.type
_entity_poly.pdbx_seq_one_letter_code
_entity_poly.pdbx_strand_id
1 'polypeptide(L)'
;MTVKCVLCAEDHDSRTCPNKKNPEFTPKCANCGGSHTASYRGCPNFPKIRNKVAAEETLASVLKERKQPAIPTSKAQNQDIQLPETSKSTDTGLPPSQEAVNFTLPQDFHINKEELADLFRFLKQMQLILAKVPNVKKTRDEMEKTEDPCNKLFILSEEISDNS
;
A
#
# COMPACT_ATOMS: atom_id res chain seq x y z
N MET A 1 -2.87 26.07 21.28
CA MET A 1 -3.27 25.98 19.86
C MET A 1 -4.59 25.24 19.83
N THR A 2 -5.64 25.74 19.16
CA THR A 2 -6.86 24.95 18.95
C THR A 2 -6.64 23.99 17.78
N VAL A 3 -7.22 22.79 17.86
CA VAL A 3 -7.23 21.85 16.73
C VAL A 3 -8.37 22.24 15.79
N LYS A 4 -8.05 22.43 14.50
CA LYS A 4 -9.04 22.70 13.46
C LYS A 4 -9.28 21.47 12.60
N CYS A 5 -10.53 21.24 12.27
CA CYS A 5 -10.95 20.11 11.45
C CYS A 5 -10.47 20.27 10.00
N VAL A 6 -9.79 19.25 9.45
CA VAL A 6 -9.27 19.28 8.07
C VAL A 6 -10.36 19.22 7.00
N LEU A 7 -11.59 18.89 7.39
CA LEU A 7 -12.76 18.76 6.51
C LEU A 7 -13.58 20.06 6.45
N CYS A 8 -13.81 20.73 7.58
CA CYS A 8 -14.72 21.87 7.68
C CYS A 8 -14.13 23.16 8.29
N ALA A 9 -12.86 23.16 8.71
CA ALA A 9 -12.14 24.29 9.33
C ALA A 9 -12.63 24.76 10.72
N GLU A 10 -13.65 24.13 11.29
CA GLU A 10 -14.17 24.44 12.64
C GLU A 10 -13.29 23.81 13.75
N ASP A 11 -13.38 24.33 14.99
CA ASP A 11 -12.52 23.94 16.12
C ASP A 11 -12.92 22.60 16.76
N HIS A 12 -12.58 21.48 16.10
CA HIS A 12 -12.68 20.11 16.63
C HIS A 12 -11.70 19.14 15.94
N ASP A 13 -11.49 17.97 16.54
CA ASP A 13 -10.71 16.89 15.90
C ASP A 13 -11.45 16.35 14.66
N SER A 14 -10.73 16.17 13.56
CA SER A 14 -11.28 15.70 12.28
C SER A 14 -11.96 14.32 12.38
N ARG A 15 -11.61 13.51 13.39
CA ARG A 15 -12.22 12.22 13.71
C ARG A 15 -13.66 12.37 14.22
N THR A 16 -13.96 13.43 14.97
CA THR A 16 -15.28 13.72 15.56
C THR A 16 -16.11 14.70 14.74
N CYS A 17 -15.71 14.97 13.48
CA CYS A 17 -16.40 15.92 12.61
C CYS A 17 -17.83 15.47 12.28
N PRO A 18 -18.88 16.27 12.60
CA PRO A 18 -20.27 15.90 12.33
C PRO A 18 -20.55 15.77 10.82
N ASN A 19 -19.86 16.56 10.00
CA ASN A 19 -20.02 16.57 8.56
C ASN A 19 -19.33 15.39 7.84
N LYS A 20 -18.60 14.52 8.56
CA LYS A 20 -17.85 13.38 7.98
C LYS A 20 -18.73 12.37 7.23
N LYS A 21 -20.02 12.28 7.57
CA LYS A 21 -20.99 11.37 6.94
C LYS A 21 -22.04 12.11 6.07
N ASN A 22 -21.92 13.42 5.90
CA ASN A 22 -22.88 14.20 5.13
C ASN A 22 -22.41 14.30 3.66
N PRO A 23 -23.10 13.66 2.68
CA PRO A 23 -22.71 13.72 1.27
C PRO A 23 -22.96 15.08 0.62
N GLU A 24 -23.83 15.93 1.21
CA GLU A 24 -24.14 17.27 0.72
C GLU A 24 -23.17 18.34 1.26
N PHE A 25 -22.24 17.96 2.13
CA PHE A 25 -21.32 18.91 2.76
C PHE A 25 -20.16 19.31 1.84
N THR A 26 -20.13 20.57 1.42
CA THR A 26 -18.97 21.16 0.74
C THR A 26 -17.82 21.38 1.73
N PRO A 27 -16.64 20.76 1.53
CA PRO A 27 -15.51 20.90 2.44
C PRO A 27 -14.92 22.32 2.42
N LYS A 28 -14.39 22.74 3.58
CA LYS A 28 -13.81 24.07 3.80
C LYS A 28 -12.38 23.94 4.32
N CYS A 29 -11.45 24.58 3.64
CA CYS A 29 -10.02 24.40 3.88
C CYS A 29 -9.57 25.17 5.13
N ALA A 30 -9.05 24.47 6.14
CA ALA A 30 -8.50 25.10 7.34
C ALA A 30 -7.28 26.03 7.06
N ASN A 31 -6.62 25.88 5.90
CA ASN A 31 -5.42 26.65 5.54
C ASN A 31 -5.73 27.91 4.70
N CYS A 32 -6.83 27.95 3.94
CA CYS A 32 -7.15 29.09 3.06
C CYS A 32 -8.64 29.47 2.96
N GLY A 33 -9.54 28.73 3.61
CA GLY A 33 -11.00 28.96 3.55
C GLY A 33 -11.70 28.51 2.28
N GLY A 34 -10.98 28.07 1.24
CA GLY A 34 -11.55 27.61 -0.03
C GLY A 34 -12.34 26.30 0.06
N SER A 35 -13.12 26.00 -0.98
CA SER A 35 -14.03 24.85 -1.12
C SER A 35 -13.30 23.51 -1.39
N HIS A 36 -12.38 23.14 -0.51
CA HIS A 36 -11.61 21.90 -0.55
C HIS A 36 -11.14 21.51 0.85
N THR A 37 -10.71 20.27 1.06
CA THR A 37 -10.14 19.83 2.35
C THR A 37 -8.75 20.43 2.57
N ALA A 38 -8.33 20.57 3.83
CA ALA A 38 -6.98 21.07 4.16
C ALA A 38 -5.84 20.15 3.64
N SER A 39 -6.16 18.90 3.26
CA SER A 39 -5.27 17.93 2.62
C SER A 39 -5.11 18.11 1.10
N TYR A 40 -5.89 18.99 0.46
CA TYR A 40 -5.83 19.21 -0.99
C TYR A 40 -4.50 19.84 -1.42
N ARG A 41 -3.71 19.10 -2.21
CA ARG A 41 -2.35 19.52 -2.63
C ARG A 41 -2.32 20.72 -3.58
N GLY A 42 -3.45 21.08 -4.20
CA GLY A 42 -3.59 22.31 -5.00
C GLY A 42 -3.90 23.56 -4.17
N CYS A 43 -3.99 23.47 -2.84
CA CYS A 43 -4.22 24.62 -1.97
C CYS A 43 -3.02 25.60 -2.05
N PRO A 44 -3.23 26.91 -2.27
CA PRO A 44 -2.14 27.90 -2.29
C PRO A 44 -1.40 28.00 -0.95
N ASN A 45 -2.08 27.67 0.15
CA ASN A 45 -1.54 27.64 1.51
C ASN A 45 -1.20 26.21 1.99
N PHE A 46 -1.02 25.24 1.08
CA PHE A 46 -0.63 23.89 1.47
C PHE A 46 0.72 23.91 2.21
N PRO A 47 0.83 23.32 3.42
CA PRO A 47 2.07 23.35 4.20
C PRO A 47 3.26 22.76 3.43
N LYS A 48 4.18 23.64 3.03
CA LYS A 48 5.47 23.23 2.44
C LYS A 48 6.37 22.76 3.58
N ILE A 49 6.54 21.44 3.72
CA ILE A 49 7.51 20.85 4.65
C ILE A 49 8.91 21.33 4.23
N ARG A 50 9.40 22.37 4.91
CA ARG A 50 10.79 22.78 4.80
C ARG A 50 11.59 21.84 5.70
N ASN A 51 12.30 20.91 5.09
CA ASN A 51 13.28 20.08 5.80
C ASN A 51 14.43 20.96 6.30
N LYS A 52 14.20 21.67 7.42
CA LYS A 52 15.28 22.23 8.24
C LYS A 52 15.98 21.05 8.89
N VAL A 53 16.95 20.49 8.18
CA VAL A 53 17.88 19.52 8.75
C VAL A 53 18.81 20.29 9.69
N ALA A 54 18.32 20.54 10.91
CA ALA A 54 19.21 20.69 12.05
C ALA A 54 19.86 19.30 12.22
N ALA A 55 21.17 19.25 11.99
CA ALA A 55 21.90 17.99 11.91
C ALA A 55 22.20 17.46 13.31
N GLU A 56 21.22 16.79 13.93
CA GLU A 56 21.41 16.00 15.14
C GLU A 56 21.07 14.53 14.84
N GLU A 57 22.13 13.80 14.48
CA GLU A 57 22.35 12.37 14.74
C GLU A 57 21.22 11.39 14.38
N THR A 58 20.96 11.22 13.08
CA THR A 58 20.26 10.03 12.58
C THR A 58 21.27 8.93 12.22
N LEU A 59 20.99 7.68 12.66
CA LEU A 59 21.86 6.49 12.59
C LEU A 59 22.26 6.00 11.17
N ALA A 60 22.05 6.79 10.12
CA ALA A 60 22.32 6.44 8.73
C ALA A 60 23.81 6.50 8.32
N SER A 61 24.69 7.06 9.17
CA SER A 61 26.10 7.32 8.83
C SER A 61 27.01 6.09 8.82
N VAL A 62 26.57 4.93 9.32
CA VAL A 62 27.42 3.73 9.50
C VAL A 62 27.56 2.87 8.24
N LEU A 63 26.70 3.05 7.21
CA LEU A 63 26.62 2.14 6.05
C LEU A 63 27.10 2.75 4.72
N LYS A 64 27.90 3.82 4.72
CA LYS A 64 28.41 4.47 3.51
C LYS A 64 29.94 4.57 3.45
N GLU A 65 30.58 3.41 3.51
CA GLU A 65 31.94 3.22 2.99
C GLU A 65 31.91 2.06 1.97
N ARG A 66 32.05 2.43 0.68
CA ARG A 66 32.84 1.75 -0.38
C ARG A 66 32.24 1.87 -1.80
N LYS A 67 32.75 2.88 -2.52
CA LYS A 67 32.93 2.97 -4.01
C LYS A 67 31.74 3.29 -4.93
N GLN A 68 31.74 4.55 -5.40
CA GLN A 68 31.46 5.01 -6.78
C GLN A 68 32.81 5.04 -7.57
N PRO A 69 32.93 5.42 -8.88
CA PRO A 69 31.93 5.91 -9.87
C PRO A 69 31.93 5.03 -11.17
N ALA A 70 31.34 5.34 -12.34
CA ALA A 70 30.75 6.57 -12.92
C ALA A 70 29.65 6.25 -13.98
N ILE A 71 28.94 7.30 -14.45
CA ILE A 71 27.97 7.27 -15.57
C ILE A 71 28.62 7.90 -16.83
N PRO A 72 28.14 7.65 -18.07
CA PRO A 72 27.19 8.61 -18.66
C PRO A 72 26.10 8.02 -19.59
N THR A 73 25.12 8.88 -19.89
CA THR A 73 23.85 8.66 -20.60
C THR A 73 23.96 8.54 -22.13
N SER A 74 23.12 7.72 -22.77
CA SER A 74 22.59 8.00 -24.12
C SER A 74 21.22 7.33 -24.36
N LYS A 75 20.55 7.65 -25.48
CA LYS A 75 19.13 7.38 -25.75
C LYS A 75 18.91 6.38 -26.90
N ALA A 76 17.74 5.71 -26.87
CA ALA A 76 16.87 5.35 -28.00
C ALA A 76 17.23 4.18 -28.97
N GLN A 77 16.23 3.28 -29.11
CA GLN A 77 15.60 2.82 -30.37
C GLN A 77 16.02 1.49 -31.08
N ASN A 78 15.02 0.58 -31.16
CA ASN A 78 14.65 -0.43 -32.18
C ASN A 78 15.46 -1.70 -32.51
N GLN A 79 14.67 -2.79 -32.73
CA GLN A 79 14.82 -3.86 -33.75
C GLN A 79 16.01 -4.84 -33.60
N ASP A 80 15.97 -6.13 -33.99
CA ASP A 80 14.92 -7.04 -34.48
C ASP A 80 15.29 -8.52 -34.15
N ILE A 81 14.35 -9.45 -34.34
CA ILE A 81 14.40 -10.94 -34.48
C ILE A 81 15.83 -11.57 -34.67
N GLN A 82 16.26 -12.66 -33.98
CA GLN A 82 15.96 -14.08 -34.34
C GLN A 82 16.51 -15.13 -33.34
N LEU A 83 15.85 -16.30 -33.29
CA LEU A 83 16.17 -17.57 -32.60
C LEU A 83 16.84 -18.55 -33.61
N PRO A 84 17.87 -19.40 -33.29
CA PRO A 84 17.70 -20.76 -32.72
C PRO A 84 18.95 -21.31 -31.94
N GLU A 85 19.08 -22.52 -31.37
CA GLU A 85 18.24 -23.73 -31.19
C GLU A 85 18.82 -24.68 -30.10
N THR A 86 18.01 -25.62 -29.56
CA THR A 86 18.40 -26.86 -28.79
C THR A 86 19.19 -26.68 -27.47
N SER A 87 18.94 -27.36 -26.33
CA SER A 87 18.09 -28.51 -25.93
C SER A 87 17.68 -28.37 -24.43
N LYS A 88 17.07 -29.30 -23.65
CA LYS A 88 16.64 -30.71 -23.83
C LYS A 88 15.54 -31.10 -22.79
N SER A 89 15.10 -32.35 -22.89
CA SER A 89 14.37 -33.25 -21.95
C SER A 89 14.66 -33.06 -20.43
N THR A 90 13.77 -33.38 -19.47
CA THR A 90 12.70 -34.42 -19.46
C THR A 90 11.50 -34.08 -18.54
N ASP A 91 10.30 -34.09 -19.13
CA ASP A 91 9.01 -34.71 -18.74
C ASP A 91 8.72 -35.20 -17.29
N THR A 92 7.53 -34.84 -16.76
CA THR A 92 6.45 -35.76 -16.26
C THR A 92 5.32 -34.98 -15.55
N GLY A 93 4.04 -35.16 -15.97
CA GLY A 93 2.86 -35.05 -15.05
C GLY A 93 1.82 -33.93 -15.28
N LEU A 94 0.64 -34.29 -15.80
CA LEU A 94 -0.60 -33.51 -15.99
C LEU A 94 -1.48 -33.43 -14.70
N PRO A 95 -2.65 -32.72 -14.62
CA PRO A 95 -3.52 -32.15 -15.68
C PRO A 95 -4.02 -30.69 -15.48
N PRO A 96 -4.76 -30.10 -16.45
CA PRO A 96 -5.21 -28.71 -16.42
C PRO A 96 -6.61 -28.51 -15.82
N SER A 97 -6.90 -27.32 -15.30
CA SER A 97 -8.25 -26.86 -15.00
C SER A 97 -8.46 -25.48 -15.62
N GLN A 98 -9.11 -25.48 -16.79
CA GLN A 98 -9.40 -24.29 -17.57
C GLN A 98 -10.83 -23.84 -17.27
N GLU A 99 -11.00 -22.86 -16.39
CA GLU A 99 -12.22 -22.06 -16.33
C GLU A 99 -11.86 -20.63 -16.70
N ALA A 100 -11.78 -20.39 -18.01
CA ALA A 100 -11.71 -19.05 -18.58
C ALA A 100 -13.08 -18.36 -18.39
N VAL A 101 -13.33 -17.89 -17.16
CA VAL A 101 -14.44 -16.99 -16.89
C VAL A 101 -14.16 -15.71 -17.68
N ASN A 102 -14.92 -15.50 -18.76
CA ASN A 102 -14.86 -14.30 -19.58
C ASN A 102 -15.41 -13.11 -18.79
N PHE A 103 -14.58 -12.57 -17.89
CA PHE A 103 -14.80 -11.27 -17.28
C PHE A 103 -14.62 -10.21 -18.36
N THR A 104 -15.73 -9.78 -18.96
CA THR A 104 -15.79 -8.54 -19.74
C THR A 104 -15.47 -7.38 -18.81
N LEU A 105 -14.19 -6.99 -18.77
CA LEU A 105 -13.69 -5.92 -17.92
C LEU A 105 -14.37 -4.58 -18.32
N PRO A 106 -15.06 -3.89 -17.40
CA PRO A 106 -15.59 -2.56 -17.67
C PRO A 106 -14.48 -1.60 -18.10
N GLN A 107 -14.72 -0.81 -19.14
CA GLN A 107 -13.68 -0.05 -19.85
C GLN A 107 -13.13 1.19 -19.10
N ASP A 108 -13.59 1.45 -17.87
CA ASP A 108 -13.24 2.65 -17.08
C ASP A 108 -12.23 2.41 -15.93
N PHE A 109 -11.51 1.29 -15.96
CA PHE A 109 -10.40 1.06 -15.04
C PHE A 109 -9.11 1.73 -15.52
N HIS A 110 -8.98 3.05 -15.30
CA HIS A 110 -7.69 3.75 -15.36
C HIS A 110 -6.83 3.43 -14.13
N ILE A 111 -6.50 2.13 -13.97
CA ILE A 111 -5.60 1.63 -12.94
C ILE A 111 -4.22 2.24 -13.19
N ASN A 112 -3.78 3.13 -12.29
CA ASN A 112 -2.42 3.61 -12.35
C ASN A 112 -1.44 2.51 -11.95
N LYS A 113 -0.25 2.54 -12.54
CA LYS A 113 0.76 1.48 -12.42
C LYS A 113 1.26 1.35 -10.98
N GLU A 114 1.23 2.45 -10.26
CA GLU A 114 1.66 2.63 -8.88
C GLU A 114 0.71 1.95 -7.90
N GLU A 115 -0.61 2.20 -7.98
CA GLU A 115 -1.63 1.49 -7.18
C GLU A 115 -1.63 -0.01 -7.45
N LEU A 116 -1.42 -0.42 -8.70
CA LEU A 116 -1.32 -1.83 -9.04
C LEU A 116 -0.07 -2.49 -8.43
N ALA A 117 1.08 -1.81 -8.48
CA ALA A 117 2.31 -2.27 -7.83
C ALA A 117 2.18 -2.28 -6.29
N ASP A 118 1.47 -1.32 -5.72
CA ASP A 118 1.17 -1.23 -4.29
C ASP A 118 0.23 -2.36 -3.84
N LEU A 119 -0.79 -2.69 -4.63
CA LEU A 119 -1.67 -3.83 -4.42
C LEU A 119 -0.88 -5.15 -4.47
N PHE A 120 -0.02 -5.35 -5.48
CA PHE A 120 0.82 -6.55 -5.54
C PHE A 120 1.81 -6.64 -4.37
N ARG A 121 2.36 -5.51 -3.90
CA ARG A 121 3.20 -5.45 -2.69
C ARG A 121 2.41 -5.83 -1.44
N PHE A 122 1.17 -5.34 -1.30
CA PHE A 122 0.28 -5.73 -0.21
C PHE A 122 -0.05 -7.22 -0.24
N LEU A 123 -0.45 -7.76 -1.40
CA LEU A 123 -0.75 -9.19 -1.58
C LEU A 123 0.45 -10.08 -1.25
N LYS A 124 1.68 -9.65 -1.60
CA LYS A 124 2.92 -10.35 -1.21
C LYS A 124 3.14 -10.38 0.30
N GLN A 125 2.87 -9.28 1.01
CA GLN A 125 2.96 -9.26 2.48
C GLN A 125 1.87 -10.14 3.11
N MET A 126 0.63 -10.08 2.61
CA MET A 126 -0.44 -10.96 3.06
C MET A 126 -0.13 -12.45 2.88
N GLN A 127 0.47 -12.84 1.74
CA GLN A 127 0.95 -14.21 1.52
C GLN A 127 2.00 -14.63 2.56
N LEU A 128 2.95 -13.75 2.89
CA LEU A 128 4.00 -14.04 3.88
C LEU A 128 3.43 -14.21 5.29
N ILE A 129 2.45 -13.38 5.67
CA ILE A 129 1.74 -13.48 6.95
C ILE A 129 0.93 -14.78 7.01
N LEU A 130 0.15 -15.09 5.99
CA LEU A 130 -0.67 -16.31 5.94
C LEU A 130 0.18 -17.59 5.91
N ALA A 131 1.36 -17.57 5.28
CA ALA A 131 2.31 -18.67 5.32
C ALA A 131 2.87 -18.97 6.73
N LYS A 132 2.71 -18.03 7.68
CA LYS A 132 3.05 -18.23 9.10
C LYS A 132 1.90 -18.75 9.96
N VAL A 133 0.68 -18.84 9.43
CA VAL A 133 -0.51 -19.32 10.14
C VAL A 133 -0.89 -20.72 9.59
N PRO A 134 -0.43 -21.83 10.20
CA PRO A 134 -0.60 -23.15 9.59
C PRO A 134 -2.06 -23.58 9.43
N ASN A 135 -2.97 -23.25 10.36
CA ASN A 135 -4.37 -23.66 10.30
C ASN A 135 -5.37 -22.51 10.07
N VAL A 136 -5.08 -21.58 9.15
CA VAL A 136 -5.89 -20.37 8.83
C VAL A 136 -7.41 -20.54 8.98
N LYS A 137 -7.97 -21.65 8.47
CA LYS A 137 -9.41 -21.96 8.56
C LYS A 137 -9.88 -22.13 10.02
N LYS A 138 -9.18 -22.93 10.82
CA LYS A 138 -9.48 -23.16 12.24
C LYS A 138 -9.36 -21.85 13.02
N THR A 139 -8.24 -21.15 12.86
CA THR A 139 -7.94 -19.88 13.54
C THR A 139 -9.02 -18.84 13.23
N ARG A 140 -9.47 -18.73 11.98
CA ARG A 140 -10.60 -17.87 11.58
C ARG A 140 -11.89 -18.27 12.29
N ASP A 141 -12.24 -19.55 12.30
CA ASP A 141 -13.49 -20.05 12.89
C ASP A 141 -13.50 -19.88 14.43
N GLU A 142 -12.34 -19.82 15.08
CA GLU A 142 -12.18 -19.50 16.51
C GLU A 142 -12.24 -17.99 16.78
N MET A 143 -11.60 -17.17 15.92
CA MET A 143 -11.73 -15.71 15.95
C MET A 143 -13.16 -15.24 15.67
N GLU A 144 -13.95 -15.94 14.86
CA GLU A 144 -15.35 -15.60 14.57
C GLU A 144 -16.27 -15.83 15.78
N LYS A 145 -16.05 -16.92 16.53
CA LYS A 145 -16.78 -17.24 17.77
C LYS A 145 -16.42 -16.37 18.97
N THR A 146 -15.24 -15.74 18.93
CA THR A 146 -14.75 -14.88 20.00
C THR A 146 -15.30 -13.46 19.82
N GLU A 147 -15.97 -12.89 20.82
CA GLU A 147 -16.46 -11.50 20.71
C GLU A 147 -15.34 -10.47 20.94
N ASP A 148 -14.55 -10.65 22.00
CA ASP A 148 -13.54 -9.70 22.44
C ASP A 148 -12.36 -9.54 21.45
N PRO A 149 -12.01 -8.31 21.03
CA PRO A 149 -10.89 -8.07 20.11
C PRO A 149 -9.51 -8.46 20.65
N CYS A 150 -9.25 -8.36 21.96
CA CYS A 150 -7.95 -8.74 22.53
C CYS A 150 -7.77 -10.25 22.51
N ASN A 151 -8.81 -11.02 22.81
CA ASN A 151 -8.79 -12.48 22.69
C ASN A 151 -8.59 -12.95 21.23
N LYS A 152 -9.17 -12.26 20.23
CA LYS A 152 -8.88 -12.54 18.81
C LYS A 152 -7.39 -12.34 18.46
N LEU A 153 -6.73 -11.34 19.05
CA LEU A 153 -5.29 -11.11 18.87
C LEU A 153 -4.46 -12.19 19.59
N PHE A 154 -4.91 -12.67 20.75
CA PHE A 154 -4.28 -13.77 21.46
C PHE A 154 -4.30 -15.07 20.63
N ILE A 155 -5.47 -15.45 20.09
CA ILE A 155 -5.64 -16.62 19.20
C ILE A 155 -4.69 -16.55 18.00
N LEU A 156 -4.53 -15.37 17.37
CA LEU A 156 -3.57 -15.18 16.29
C LEU A 156 -2.11 -15.35 16.76
N SER A 157 -1.76 -14.85 17.95
CA SER A 157 -0.39 -14.94 18.46
C SER A 157 0.02 -16.37 18.86
N GLU A 158 -0.93 -17.17 19.34
CA GLU A 158 -0.74 -18.58 19.69
C GLU A 158 -0.44 -19.41 18.42
N GLU A 159 -1.34 -19.38 17.43
CA GLU A 159 -1.19 -20.11 16.16
C GLU A 159 0.06 -19.71 15.35
N ILE A 160 0.56 -18.48 15.48
CA ILE A 160 1.82 -18.04 14.84
C ILE A 160 3.05 -18.51 15.62
N SER A 161 2.94 -18.63 16.95
CA SER A 161 4.04 -19.05 17.83
C SER A 161 4.35 -20.53 17.68
N ASP A 162 3.35 -21.37 17.38
CA ASP A 162 3.50 -22.82 17.09
C ASP A 162 4.32 -23.13 15.81
N ASN A 163 4.71 -22.11 15.03
CA ASN A 163 5.41 -22.21 13.74
C ASN A 163 6.79 -21.50 13.74
N SER A 164 7.47 -21.52 14.90
CA SER A 164 8.76 -20.86 15.16
C SER A 164 9.85 -21.83 15.62
#